data_AF-A0A552J1J3-F1
#
_entry.id   AF-A0A552J1J3-F1
#
_cell.length_a   1.000
_cell.length_b   1.000
_cell.length_c   1.000
_cell.angle_alpha   90.00
_cell.angle_beta   90.00
_cell.angle_gamma   90.00
#
_symmetry.space_group_name_H-M   'P 1'
#
loop_
_entity.id
_entity.type
_entity.pdbx_description
1 polymer ?
#
loop_
_entity_poly.entity_id
_entity_poly.type
_entity_poly.pdbx_seq_one_letter_code
_entity_poly.pdbx_strand_id
1 'polypeptide(L)' 'MSAKDRFHGAVRKGLEKEPKRQLYLAVPLDIYYSFFELRFIQTVVKRFQIYLIVYDPIGEVIVPWKN' A
#
# COMPACT_ATOMS: atom_id res chain seq x y z
N MET A 1 8.51 11.43 22.54
CA MET A 1 7.93 10.40 21.66
C MET A 1 8.24 10.77 20.22
N SER A 2 8.74 9.83 19.40
CA SER A 2 9.10 10.10 18.01
C SER A 2 7.87 10.20 17.11
N ALA A 3 7.96 10.92 15.99
CA ALA A 3 6.90 11.00 14.97
C ALA A 3 6.53 9.59 14.43
N LYS A 4 7.52 8.69 14.34
CA LYS A 4 7.34 7.28 13.96
C LYS A 4 6.41 6.54 14.94
N ASP A 5 6.63 6.71 16.24
CA ASP A 5 5.84 6.01 17.27
C ASP A 5 4.38 6.48 17.27
N ARG A 6 4.17 7.79 17.07
CA ARG A 6 2.82 8.37 16.93
C ARG A 6 2.10 7.83 15.70
N PHE A 7 2.82 7.69 14.58
CA PHE A 7 2.26 7.14 13.35
C PHE A 7 1.82 5.69 13.55
N HIS A 8 2.70 4.82 14.08
CA HIS A 8 2.35 3.42 14.33
C HIS A 8 1.18 3.28 15.31
N GLY A 9 1.16 4.06 16.39
CA GLY A 9 0.07 4.04 17.36
C GLY A 9 -1.28 4.47 16.76
N ALA A 10 -1.29 5.50 15.92
CA ALA A 10 -2.50 5.98 15.26
C ALA A 10 -3.06 4.95 14.26
N VAL A 11 -2.18 4.34 13.44
CA VAL A 11 -2.58 3.29 12.49
C VAL A 11 -3.16 2.10 13.22
N ARG A 12 -2.48 1.60 14.27
CA ARG A 12 -2.96 0.45 15.05
C ARG A 12 -4.32 0.72 15.67
N LYS A 13 -4.49 1.89 16.32
CA LYS A 13 -5.73 2.27 16.99
C LYS A 13 -6.90 2.48 16.03
N GLY A 14 -6.62 2.93 14.80
CA GLY A 14 -7.62 3.01 13.74
C GLY A 14 -8.08 1.64 13.26
N LEU A 15 -7.13 0.73 13.01
CA LEU A 15 -7.41 -0.64 12.57
C LEU A 15 -8.17 -1.46 13.63
N GLU A 16 -7.86 -1.27 14.92
CA GLU A 16 -8.57 -1.92 16.04
C GLU A 16 -10.06 -1.50 16.13
N LYS A 17 -10.41 -0.27 15.73
CA LYS A 17 -11.78 0.25 15.80
C LYS A 17 -12.67 -0.13 14.62
N GLU A 18 -12.05 -0.44 13.47
CA GLU A 18 -12.77 -0.76 12.23
C GLU A 18 -12.19 -2.04 11.60
N PRO A 19 -12.41 -3.22 12.21
CA PRO A 19 -11.79 -4.48 11.78
C PRO A 19 -12.20 -4.92 10.36
N LYS A 20 -13.26 -4.32 9.81
CA LYS A 20 -13.71 -4.56 8.42
C LYS A 20 -12.99 -3.69 7.39
N ARG A 21 -12.14 -2.75 7.81
CA ARG A 21 -11.44 -1.83 6.92
C ARG A 21 -10.29 -2.54 6.24
N GLN A 22 -10.32 -2.56 4.91
CA GLN A 22 -9.23 -3.14 4.12
C GLN A 22 -8.02 -2.20 4.11
N LEU A 23 -6.86 -2.72 4.51
CA LEU A 23 -5.60 -1.99 4.46
C LEU A 23 -4.98 -2.11 3.07
N TYR A 24 -4.62 -0.96 2.49
CA TYR A 24 -3.91 -0.87 1.20
C TYR A 24 -2.54 -0.22 1.41
N LEU A 25 -1.54 -0.72 0.69
CA LEU A 25 -0.23 -0.09 0.55
C LEU A 25 -0.25 0.80 -0.69
N ALA A 26 -0.17 2.12 -0.49
CA ALA A 26 -0.05 3.07 -1.59
C ALA A 26 1.35 3.01 -2.19
N VAL A 27 1.43 2.87 -3.52
CA VAL A 27 2.68 2.81 -4.26
C VAL A 27 2.64 3.77 -5.45
N PRO A 28 3.69 4.59 -5.65
CA PRO A 28 3.83 5.38 -6.86
C PRO A 28 3.87 4.50 -8.12
N LEU A 29 3.36 5.03 -9.24
CA LEU A 29 3.30 4.33 -10.53
C LEU A 29 4.67 3.87 -11.04
N ASP A 30 5.70 4.71 -10.91
CA ASP A 30 7.07 4.40 -11.31
C ASP A 30 7.67 3.27 -10.45
N ILE A 31 7.40 3.28 -9.14
CA ILE A 31 7.81 2.20 -8.22
C ILE A 31 7.06 0.89 -8.54
N TYR A 32 5.79 0.98 -8.91
CA TYR A 32 5.04 -0.20 -9.32
C TYR A 32 5.71 -0.91 -10.51
N TYR A 33 5.98 -0.18 -11.59
CA TYR A 33 6.59 -0.75 -12.80
C TYR A 33 8.05 -1.18 -12.59
N SER A 34 8.84 -0.42 -11.84
CA SER A 34 10.27 -0.74 -11.66
C SER A 34 10.54 -1.85 -10.64
N PHE A 35 9.65 -2.06 -9.66
CA PHE A 35 9.89 -2.98 -8.55
C PHE A 35 8.77 -4.02 -8.35
N PHE A 36 7.49 -3.63 -8.37
CA PHE A 36 6.38 -4.54 -8.06
C PHE A 36 6.02 -5.48 -9.22
N GLU A 37 6.48 -5.20 -10.44
CA GLU A 37 6.38 -6.14 -11.57
C GLU A 37 7.42 -7.27 -11.52
N LEU A 38 8.45 -7.17 -10.67
CA LEU A 38 9.44 -8.23 -10.49
C LEU A 38 8.75 -9.50 -9.95
N ARG A 39 8.95 -10.65 -10.63
CA ARG A 39 8.31 -11.93 -10.29
C ARG A 39 8.42 -12.32 -8.81
N PHE A 40 9.59 -12.09 -8.21
CA PHE A 40 9.80 -12.34 -6.78
C PHE A 40 8.88 -11.47 -5.91
N ILE A 41 8.79 -10.17 -6.22
CA ILE A 41 7.95 -9.23 -5.47
C ILE A 41 6.47 -9.56 -5.66
N GLN A 42 6.03 -9.90 -6.87
CA GLN A 42 4.66 -10.38 -7.10
C GLN A 42 4.33 -11.63 -6.27
N THR A 43 5.30 -12.54 -6.10
CA THR A 43 5.15 -13.75 -5.26
C THR A 43 4.97 -13.36 -3.79
N VAL A 44 5.76 -12.41 -3.29
CA VAL A 44 5.64 -11.88 -1.93
C VAL A 44 4.28 -11.21 -1.71
N VAL A 45 3.87 -10.30 -2.61
CA VAL A 45 2.59 -9.59 -2.55
C VAL A 45 1.42 -10.58 -2.47
N LYS A 46 1.41 -11.61 -3.33
CA LYS A 46 0.39 -12.66 -3.31
C LYS A 46 0.41 -13.47 -2.00
N ARG A 47 1.60 -13.90 -1.56
CA ARG A 47 1.76 -14.72 -0.35
C ARG A 47 1.27 -14.02 0.91
N PHE A 48 1.54 -12.73 1.03
CA PHE A 48 1.15 -11.93 2.20
C PHE A 48 -0.18 -11.18 2.01
N GLN A 49 -0.90 -11.46 0.91
CA GLN A 49 -2.19 -10.83 0.59
C GLN A 49 -2.15 -9.31 0.71
N ILE A 50 -1.06 -8.70 0.20
CA ILE A 50 -0.87 -7.26 0.25
C ILE A 50 -1.75 -6.64 -0.83
N TYR A 51 -2.71 -5.83 -0.41
CA TYR A 51 -3.51 -5.02 -1.32
C TYR A 51 -2.70 -3.76 -1.66
N LEU A 52 -2.33 -3.58 -2.92
CA LEU A 52 -1.67 -2.35 -3.36
C LEU A 52 -2.72 -1.34 -3.81
N ILE A 53 -2.39 -0.06 -3.79
CA ILE A 53 -3.12 0.96 -4.53
C ILE A 53 -2.08 1.80 -5.27
N VAL A 54 -2.13 1.77 -6.59
CA VAL A 54 -1.14 2.47 -7.43
C VAL A 54 -1.66 3.86 -7.72
N TYR A 55 -0.82 4.87 -7.55
CA TYR A 55 -1.17 6.25 -7.84
C TYR A 55 -0.10 6.93 -8.71
N ASP A 56 -0.53 7.86 -9.53
CA ASP A 56 0.36 8.78 -10.24
C ASP A 56 0.61 9.99 -9.33
N PRO A 57 1.85 10.20 -8.83
CA PRO A 57 2.16 11.32 -7.95
C PRO A 57 2.08 12.69 -8.65
N ILE A 58 2.21 12.74 -9.99
CA ILE A 58 2.15 14.00 -10.75
C ILE A 58 0.70 14.36 -11.03
N GLY A 59 -0.09 13.40 -11.50
CA GLY A 59 -1.51 13.61 -11.78
C GLY A 59 -2.41 13.64 -10.54
N GLU A 60 -1.88 13.21 -9.37
CA GLU A 60 -2.63 13.03 -8.13
C GLU A 60 -3.87 12.12 -8.28
N VAL A 61 -3.76 11.11 -9.16
CA VAL A 61 -4.85 10.17 -9.46
C VAL A 61 -4.48 8.75 -9.04
N ILE A 62 -5.50 8.00 -8.60
CA ILE A 62 -5.38 6.54 -8.49
C ILE A 62 -5.39 5.97 -9.90
N VAL A 63 -4.39 5.17 -10.23
CA VAL A 63 -4.30 4.52 -11.53
C VAL A 63 -5.20 3.29 -11.52
N PRO A 64 -6.18 3.18 -12.44
CA PRO A 64 -7.05 2.02 -12.50
C PRO A 64 -6.24 0.78 -12.92
N TRP A 65 -6.53 -0.34 -12.27
CA TRP A 65 -5.94 -1.63 -12.61
C TRP A 65 -6.30 -2.01 -14.06
N LYS A 66 -5.30 -2.22 -14.92
CA LYS A 66 -5.50 -2.90 -16.20
C LYS A 66 -5.42 -4.41 -15.94
N ASN A 67 -6.54 -5.10 -16.17
CA ASN A 67 -6.62 -6.57 -16.14
C ASN A 67 -5.68 -7.20 -17.17
#